data_AF-A0A4Z0PEC1-F1
#
_entry.id   AF-A0A4Z0PEC1-F1
#
_cell.length_a   1.000
_cell.length_b   1.000
_cell.length_c   1.000
_cell.angle_alpha   90.00
_cell.angle_beta   90.00
_cell.angle_gamma   90.00
#
_symmetry.space_group_name_H-M   'P 1'
#
loop_
_entity.id
_entity.type
_entity.pdbx_description
1 polymer ?
#
loop_
_entity_poly.entity_id
_entity_poly.type
_entity_poly.pdbx_seq_one_letter_code
_entity_poly.pdbx_strand_id
1 'polypeptide(L)'
;MAIDVTLLLTRAQCDAVTTELDKRLRRLDNREQNFDYQDEISTERASELNAELIGLNNRITNLDTYLPTLAEGSKEHERSTDERRKADDRRGDIGAMLGKRGGVKAVLGQSALKETLSRSTSLEDDKTTVATHRASLAA
;
A
#
# COMPACT_ATOMS: atom_id res chain seq x y z
N MET A 1 8.87 22.94 -12.00
CA MET A 1 8.69 24.26 -12.66
C MET A 1 8.44 25.25 -11.55
N ALA A 2 9.12 26.39 -11.52
CA ALA A 2 8.91 27.39 -10.48
C ALA A 2 7.55 28.07 -10.67
N ILE A 3 6.89 28.41 -9.56
CA ILE A 3 5.68 29.23 -9.56
C ILE A 3 6.02 30.70 -9.84
N ASP A 4 5.17 31.38 -10.60
CA ASP A 4 5.31 32.81 -10.87
C ASP A 4 4.61 33.64 -9.80
N VAL A 5 5.38 34.02 -8.77
CA VAL A 5 4.89 34.85 -7.66
C VAL A 5 4.67 36.31 -8.03
N THR A 6 5.16 36.77 -9.19
CA THR A 6 5.01 38.18 -9.62
C THR A 6 3.56 38.57 -9.89
N LEU A 7 2.69 37.57 -10.09
CA LEU A 7 1.25 37.73 -10.24
C LEU A 7 0.55 38.11 -8.92
N LEU A 8 1.22 37.94 -7.77
CA LEU A 8 0.70 38.29 -6.44
C LEU A 8 1.15 39.71 -6.10
N LEU A 9 0.26 40.67 -6.33
CA LEU A 9 0.52 42.10 -6.19
C LEU A 9 0.39 42.61 -4.74
N THR A 10 -0.28 41.86 -3.86
CA THR A 10 -0.51 42.26 -2.47
C THR A 10 -0.15 41.17 -1.47
N ARG A 11 0.17 41.57 -0.23
CA ARG A 11 0.41 40.64 0.88
C ARG A 11 -0.80 39.75 1.14
N ALA A 12 -2.01 40.31 1.02
CA ALA A 12 -3.25 39.55 1.17
C ALA A 12 -3.42 38.46 0.10
N GLN A 13 -2.99 38.70 -1.14
CA GLN A 13 -2.97 37.66 -2.18
C GLN A 13 -1.98 36.54 -1.85
N CYS A 14 -0.80 36.88 -1.32
CA CYS A 14 0.17 35.90 -0.84
C CYS A 14 -0.39 35.06 0.33
N ASP A 15 -1.09 35.69 1.26
CA ASP A 15 -1.73 35.01 2.41
C ASP A 15 -2.84 34.05 1.95
N ALA A 16 -3.62 34.46 0.94
CA ALA A 16 -4.64 33.61 0.33
C ALA A 16 -4.02 32.37 -0.36
N VAL A 17 -2.95 32.55 -1.14
CA VAL A 17 -2.21 31.44 -1.77
C VAL A 17 -1.61 30.52 -0.71
N THR A 18 -0.98 31.07 0.32
CA THR A 18 -0.41 30.31 1.45
C THR A 18 -1.48 29.44 2.12
N THR A 19 -2.67 30.00 2.36
CA THR A 19 -3.82 29.26 2.92
C THR A 19 -4.24 28.09 2.03
N GLU A 20 -4.24 28.26 0.70
CA GLU A 20 -4.57 27.18 -0.23
C GLU A 20 -3.48 26.11 -0.31
N LEU A 21 -2.20 26.50 -0.24
CA LEU A 21 -1.08 25.57 -0.15
C LEU A 21 -1.15 24.76 1.15
N ASP A 22 -1.46 25.38 2.28
CA ASP A 22 -1.66 24.69 3.57
C ASP A 22 -2.81 23.67 3.51
N LYS A 23 -3.93 24.02 2.87
CA LYS A 23 -5.03 23.07 2.67
C LYS A 23 -4.59 21.88 1.81
N ARG A 24 -3.76 22.11 0.78
CA ARG A 24 -3.21 21.03 -0.06
C ARG A 24 -2.27 20.14 0.72
N LEU A 25 -1.35 20.72 1.49
CA LEU A 25 -0.41 20.01 2.36
C LEU A 25 -1.16 19.12 3.37
N ARG A 26 -2.20 19.65 4.05
CA ARG A 26 -3.04 18.84 4.95
C ARG A 26 -3.70 17.65 4.26
N ARG A 27 -4.12 17.78 3.00
CA ARG A 27 -4.68 16.64 2.24
C ARG A 27 -3.63 15.60 1.90
N LEU A 28 -2.39 16.01 1.64
CA LEU A 28 -1.28 15.09 1.37
C LEU A 28 -0.82 14.39 2.65
N ASP A 29 -0.75 15.09 3.78
CA ASP A 29 -0.46 14.52 5.11
C ASP A 29 -1.47 13.43 5.50
N ASN A 30 -2.78 13.71 5.35
CA ASN A 30 -3.82 12.69 5.54
C ASN A 30 -3.64 11.48 4.59
N ARG A 31 -3.12 11.70 3.39
CA ARG A 31 -2.90 10.62 2.42
C ARG A 31 -1.67 9.78 2.77
N GLU A 32 -0.62 10.41 3.26
CA GLU A 32 0.60 9.78 3.79
C GLU A 32 0.27 8.87 4.97
N GLN A 33 -0.44 9.38 5.98
CA GLN A 33 -0.89 8.58 7.14
C GLN A 33 -1.72 7.36 6.74
N ASN A 34 -2.55 7.48 5.70
CA ASN A 34 -3.32 6.36 5.16
C ASN A 34 -2.45 5.32 4.44
N PHE A 35 -1.37 5.74 3.79
CA PHE A 35 -0.43 4.81 3.14
C PHE A 35 0.41 4.08 4.17
N ASP A 36 0.91 4.75 5.20
CA ASP A 36 1.70 4.12 6.26
C ASP A 36 0.90 3.01 6.97
N TYR A 37 -0.36 3.30 7.33
CA TYR A 37 -1.27 2.31 7.89
C TYR A 37 -1.51 1.12 6.94
N GLN A 38 -1.63 1.38 5.64
CA GLN A 38 -1.82 0.32 4.64
C GLN A 38 -0.55 -0.50 4.42
N ASP A 39 0.64 0.10 4.48
CA ASP A 39 1.92 -0.57 4.24
C ASP A 39 2.30 -1.49 5.40
N GLU A 40 2.13 -1.05 6.65
CA GLU A 40 2.34 -1.88 7.85
C GLU A 40 1.47 -3.14 7.79
N ILE A 41 0.17 -2.96 7.54
CA ILE A 41 -0.79 -4.08 7.47
C ILE A 41 -0.52 -4.98 6.26
N SER A 42 -0.13 -4.41 5.11
CA SER A 42 0.06 -5.21 3.90
C SER A 42 1.35 -6.01 3.92
N THR A 43 2.42 -5.48 4.52
CA THR A 43 3.74 -6.11 4.49
C THR A 43 3.81 -7.31 5.45
N GLU A 44 3.37 -7.15 6.70
CA GLU A 44 3.29 -8.25 7.66
C GLU A 44 2.35 -9.34 7.14
N ARG A 45 1.17 -8.94 6.67
CA ARG A 45 0.18 -9.89 6.14
C ARG A 45 0.65 -10.61 4.88
N ALA A 46 1.38 -9.95 3.99
CA ALA A 46 1.94 -10.60 2.81
C ALA A 46 3.00 -11.65 3.20
N SER A 47 3.83 -11.36 4.20
CA SER A 47 4.82 -12.32 4.73
C SER A 47 4.13 -13.56 5.32
N GLU A 48 3.11 -13.37 6.16
CA GLU A 48 2.31 -14.46 6.73
C GLU A 48 1.64 -15.32 5.66
N LEU A 49 0.99 -14.68 4.67
CA LEU A 49 0.30 -15.37 3.60
C LEU A 49 1.27 -16.18 2.73
N ASN A 50 2.48 -15.67 2.48
CA ASN A 50 3.51 -16.41 1.76
C ASN A 50 4.03 -17.60 2.57
N ALA A 51 4.23 -17.44 3.89
CA ALA A 51 4.62 -18.53 4.77
C ALA A 51 3.54 -19.64 4.82
N GLU A 52 2.27 -19.25 4.94
CA GLU A 52 1.14 -20.18 4.90
C GLU A 52 1.06 -20.90 3.54
N LEU A 53 1.26 -20.18 2.43
CA LEU A 53 1.27 -20.75 1.09
C LEU A 53 2.35 -21.82 0.90
N ILE A 54 3.56 -21.58 1.42
CA ILE A 54 4.65 -22.57 1.42
C ILE A 54 4.23 -23.82 2.20
N GLY A 55 3.66 -23.65 3.39
CA GLY A 55 3.17 -24.76 4.22
C GLY A 55 2.09 -25.59 3.52
N LEU A 56 1.13 -24.93 2.87
CA LEU A 56 0.06 -25.59 2.12
C LEU A 56 0.59 -26.35 0.90
N ASN A 57 1.53 -25.78 0.15
CA ASN A 57 2.14 -26.47 -0.99
C ASN A 57 2.87 -27.75 -0.56
N ASN A 58 3.62 -27.69 0.55
CA ASN A 58 4.27 -28.87 1.12
C ASN A 58 3.24 -29.91 1.57
N ARG A 59 2.15 -29.48 2.22
CA ARG A 59 1.10 -30.39 2.71
C ARG A 59 0.34 -31.06 1.56
N ILE A 60 0.00 -30.31 0.51
CA ILE A 60 -0.60 -30.85 -0.72
C ILE A 60 0.34 -31.88 -1.35
N THR A 61 1.63 -31.56 -1.49
CA THR A 61 2.63 -32.49 -2.05
C THR A 61 2.71 -33.79 -1.25
N ASN A 62 2.70 -33.68 0.08
CA ASN A 62 2.72 -34.85 0.97
C ASN A 62 1.43 -35.69 0.83
N LEU A 63 0.26 -35.04 0.78
CA LEU A 63 -1.02 -35.72 0.63
C LEU A 63 -1.14 -36.39 -0.75
N ASP A 64 -0.70 -35.72 -1.82
CA ASP A 64 -0.66 -36.27 -3.18
C ASP A 64 0.27 -37.50 -3.26
N THR A 65 1.32 -37.56 -2.44
CA THR A 65 2.21 -38.72 -2.33
C THR A 65 1.64 -39.83 -1.44
N TYR A 66 0.91 -39.47 -0.38
CA TYR A 66 0.41 -40.41 0.62
C TYR A 66 -0.90 -41.09 0.19
N LEU A 67 -1.80 -40.36 -0.46
CA LEU A 67 -3.10 -40.87 -0.91
C LEU A 67 -3.02 -42.18 -1.71
N PRO A 68 -2.09 -42.34 -2.68
CA PRO A 68 -1.93 -43.59 -3.43
C PRO A 68 -1.51 -44.80 -2.58
N THR A 69 -0.98 -44.58 -1.37
CA THR A 69 -0.55 -45.64 -0.45
C THR A 69 -1.68 -46.18 0.42
N LEU A 70 -2.83 -45.50 0.42
CA LEU A 70 -4.00 -45.84 1.23
C LEU A 70 -4.97 -46.71 0.44
N ALA A 71 -5.65 -47.61 1.14
CA ALA A 71 -6.76 -48.36 0.55
C ALA A 71 -7.92 -47.40 0.23
N GLU A 72 -8.35 -47.38 -1.03
CA GLU A 72 -9.48 -46.56 -1.48
C GLU A 72 -10.76 -46.90 -0.71
N GLY A 73 -11.55 -45.88 -0.37
CA GLY A 73 -12.76 -46.03 0.46
C GLY A 73 -12.51 -46.31 1.94
N SER A 74 -11.24 -46.43 2.37
CA SER A 74 -10.93 -46.45 3.80
C SER A 74 -11.18 -45.07 4.43
N LYS A 75 -11.51 -45.06 5.72
CA LYS A 75 -11.70 -43.82 6.49
C LYS A 75 -10.49 -42.88 6.43
N GLU A 76 -9.28 -43.45 6.40
CA GLU A 76 -8.05 -42.66 6.29
C GLU A 76 -7.90 -42.06 4.89
N HIS A 77 -8.20 -42.82 3.83
CA HIS A 77 -8.19 -42.32 2.46
C HIS A 77 -9.19 -41.16 2.26
N GLU A 78 -10.43 -41.33 2.74
CA GLU A 78 -11.45 -40.27 2.69
C GLU A 78 -11.01 -39.02 3.44
N ARG A 79 -10.48 -39.19 4.66
CA ARG A 79 -9.98 -38.07 5.48
C ARG A 79 -8.84 -37.31 4.78
N SER A 80 -7.84 -38.03 4.26
CA SER A 80 -6.71 -37.43 3.57
C SER A 80 -7.15 -36.74 2.26
N THR A 81 -8.17 -37.27 1.58
CA THR A 81 -8.74 -36.65 0.37
C THR A 81 -9.42 -35.33 0.72
N ASP A 82 -10.24 -35.31 1.77
CA ASP A 82 -10.89 -34.11 2.25
C ASP A 82 -9.89 -33.06 2.76
N GLU A 83 -8.83 -33.50 3.43
CA GLU A 83 -7.76 -32.63 3.88
C GLU A 83 -7.01 -31.99 2.70
N ARG A 84 -6.73 -32.78 1.65
CA ARG A 84 -6.09 -32.29 0.42
C ARG A 84 -6.95 -31.26 -0.29
N ARG A 85 -8.26 -31.49 -0.38
CA ARG A 85 -9.22 -30.52 -0.92
C ARG A 85 -9.22 -29.21 -0.12
N LYS A 86 -9.32 -29.28 1.21
CA LYS A 86 -9.30 -28.09 2.08
C LYS A 86 -8.00 -27.29 1.95
N ALA A 87 -6.86 -27.98 1.83
CA ALA A 87 -5.57 -27.32 1.63
C ALA A 87 -5.52 -26.61 0.27
N ASP A 88 -6.08 -27.21 -0.79
CA ASP A 88 -6.16 -26.63 -2.12
C ASP A 88 -7.09 -25.41 -2.19
N ASP A 89 -8.27 -25.50 -1.56
CA ASP A 89 -9.22 -24.39 -1.45
C ASP A 89 -8.56 -23.20 -0.73
N ARG A 90 -7.90 -23.46 0.41
CA ARG A 90 -7.18 -22.42 1.16
C ARG A 90 -6.02 -21.83 0.35
N ARG A 91 -5.31 -22.64 -0.43
CA ARG A 91 -4.28 -22.17 -1.35
C ARG A 91 -4.86 -21.19 -2.38
N GLY A 92 -6.03 -21.50 -2.93
CA GLY A 92 -6.76 -20.62 -3.84
C GLY A 92 -7.15 -19.29 -3.18
N ASP A 93 -7.69 -19.33 -1.96
CA ASP A 93 -8.04 -18.13 -1.19
C ASP A 93 -6.83 -17.23 -0.92
N ILE A 94 -5.70 -17.83 -0.53
CA ILE A 94 -4.45 -17.10 -0.33
C ILE A 94 -3.96 -16.46 -1.63
N GLY A 95 -4.05 -17.18 -2.76
CA GLY A 95 -3.75 -16.62 -4.07
C GLY A 95 -4.60 -15.36 -4.38
N ALA A 96 -5.90 -15.41 -4.08
CA ALA A 96 -6.78 -14.26 -4.25
C ALA A 96 -6.46 -13.10 -3.28
N MET A 97 -6.07 -13.41 -2.04
CA MET A 97 -5.64 -12.41 -1.05
C MET A 97 -4.32 -11.74 -1.47
N LEU A 98 -3.34 -12.51 -1.93
CA LEU A 98 -2.08 -12.00 -2.49
C LEU A 98 -2.30 -11.17 -3.76
N GLY A 99 -3.29 -11.51 -4.59
CA GLY A 99 -3.67 -10.66 -5.73
C GLY A 99 -4.17 -9.26 -5.31
N LYS A 100 -4.79 -9.16 -4.13
CA LYS A 100 -5.35 -7.90 -3.60
C LYS A 100 -4.38 -7.11 -2.71
N ARG A 101 -3.49 -7.80 -1.98
CA ARG A 101 -2.65 -7.24 -0.92
C ARG A 101 -1.21 -7.77 -0.92
N GLY A 102 -0.80 -8.53 -1.93
CA GLY A 102 0.53 -9.10 -2.05
C GLY A 102 1.57 -8.09 -2.54
N GLY A 103 2.81 -8.57 -2.72
CA GLY A 103 3.98 -7.72 -2.95
C GLY A 103 3.85 -6.68 -4.06
N VAL A 104 3.18 -7.00 -5.18
CA VAL A 104 2.93 -6.03 -6.26
C VAL A 104 2.10 -4.84 -5.78
N LYS A 105 1.06 -5.08 -4.99
CA LYS A 105 0.21 -4.02 -4.44
C LYS A 105 0.95 -3.20 -3.39
N ALA A 106 1.77 -3.83 -2.55
CA ALA A 106 2.62 -3.13 -1.59
C ALA A 106 3.60 -2.17 -2.31
N VAL A 107 4.34 -2.66 -3.32
CA VAL A 107 5.27 -1.83 -4.10
C VAL A 107 4.58 -0.67 -4.82
N LEU A 108 3.38 -0.90 -5.39
CA LEU A 108 2.58 0.18 -5.99
C LEU A 108 2.12 1.21 -4.94
N GLY A 109 1.77 0.78 -3.72
CA GLY A 109 1.45 1.66 -2.60
C GLY A 109 2.65 2.52 -2.20
N GLN A 110 3.83 1.92 -2.07
CA GLN A 110 5.09 2.62 -1.78
C GLN A 110 5.45 3.64 -2.87
N SER A 111 5.22 3.31 -4.15
CA SER A 111 5.39 4.28 -5.25
C SER A 111 4.46 5.48 -5.11
N ALA A 112 3.18 5.24 -4.77
CA ALA A 112 2.21 6.32 -4.57
C ALA A 112 2.52 7.18 -3.33
N LEU A 113 3.08 6.58 -2.27
CA LEU A 113 3.60 7.29 -1.11
C LEU A 113 4.78 8.19 -1.50
N LYS A 114 5.75 7.66 -2.26
CA LYS A 114 6.89 8.44 -2.78
C LYS A 114 6.44 9.64 -3.61
N GLU A 115 5.44 9.47 -4.48
CA GLU A 115 4.85 10.58 -5.23
C GLU A 115 4.18 11.62 -4.32
N THR A 116 3.50 11.17 -3.26
CA THR A 116 2.84 12.04 -2.28
C THR A 116 3.88 12.89 -1.55
N LEU A 117 4.95 12.27 -1.04
CA LEU A 117 6.07 12.94 -0.39
C LEU A 117 6.72 13.98 -1.31
N SER A 118 7.00 13.61 -2.57
CA SER A 118 7.59 14.54 -3.55
C SER A 118 6.70 15.76 -3.81
N ARG A 119 5.37 15.59 -3.82
CA ARG A 119 4.43 16.71 -3.97
C ARG A 119 4.39 17.58 -2.71
N SER A 120 4.44 16.97 -1.52
CA SER A 120 4.51 17.72 -0.25
C SER A 120 5.74 18.62 -0.21
N THR A 121 6.93 18.09 -0.53
CA THR A 121 8.16 18.88 -0.63
C THR A 121 8.00 20.04 -1.61
N SER A 122 7.48 19.80 -2.82
CA SER A 122 7.28 20.86 -3.81
C SER A 122 6.33 21.96 -3.32
N LEU A 123 5.29 21.64 -2.55
CA LEU A 123 4.35 22.63 -2.03
C LEU A 123 4.94 23.44 -0.87
N GLU A 124 5.83 22.85 -0.06
CA GLU A 124 6.58 23.59 0.98
C GLU A 124 7.61 24.56 0.34
N ASP A 125 8.25 24.15 -0.76
CA ASP A 125 9.13 25.02 -1.55
C ASP A 125 8.36 26.21 -2.15
N ASP A 126 7.19 25.93 -2.74
CA ASP A 126 6.28 26.96 -3.26
C ASP A 126 5.84 27.93 -2.16
N LYS A 127 5.49 27.40 -0.98
CA LYS A 127 5.09 28.22 0.17
C LYS A 127 6.23 29.10 0.67
N THR A 128 7.45 28.58 0.69
CA THR A 128 8.66 29.36 1.01
C THR A 128 8.85 30.48 0.00
N THR A 129 8.68 30.19 -1.29
CA THR A 129 8.77 31.18 -2.38
C THR A 129 7.72 32.29 -2.23
N VAL A 130 6.47 31.93 -1.93
CA VAL A 130 5.39 32.90 -1.67
C VAL A 130 5.68 33.75 -0.43
N ALA A 131 6.21 33.15 0.64
CA ALA A 131 6.57 33.88 1.86
C ALA A 131 7.71 34.89 1.62
N THR A 132 8.73 34.51 0.84
CA THR A 132 9.81 35.41 0.42
C THR A 132 9.27 36.57 -0.41
N HIS A 133 8.40 36.30 -1.38
CA HIS A 133 7.78 37.36 -2.20
C HIS A 133 6.93 38.30 -1.35
N ARG A 134 6.10 37.76 -0.45
CA ARG A 134 5.27 38.54 0.47
C ARG A 134 6.09 39.54 1.29
N ALA A 135 7.28 39.14 1.76
CA ALA A 135 8.17 39.99 2.53
C ALA A 135 8.72 41.19 1.71
N SER A 136 8.78 41.06 0.38
CA SER A 136 9.23 42.11 -0.54
C SER A 136 8.14 43.14 -0.87
N LEU A 137 6.87 42.81 -0.65
CA LEU A 137 5.73 43.70 -0.93
C LEU A 137 5.58 44.76 0.18
N ALA A 138 5.14 45.95 -0.21
CA ALA A 138 4.79 47.02 0.71
C ALA A 138 3.73 46.57 1.74
N ALA A 139 3.82 47.13 2.95
CA ALA A 139 2.95 46.80 4.08
C ALA A 139 1.50 47.22 3.85
#